data_AF-A0A7W9EYS3-F1
#
_entry.id   AF-A0A7W9EYS3-F1
#
_cell.length_a   1.000
_cell.length_b   1.000
_cell.length_c   1.000
_cell.angle_alpha   90.00
_cell.angle_beta   90.00
_cell.angle_gamma   90.00
#
_symmetry.space_group_name_H-M   'P 1'
#
loop_
_entity.id
_entity.type
_entity.pdbx_description
1 polymer ?
#
loop_
_entity_poly.entity_id
_entity_poly.type
_entity_poly.pdbx_seq_one_letter_code
_entity_poly.pdbx_strand_id
1 'polypeptide(L)'
;MEKAILAYMAAHDNQMPTIAELNRTIGTSNSRLCPAAKVVKTRLAAVQTKLASMPDIPEELSLSHEQALKAIWAKARSYQTAEIEDLKRSQAAKDEMYRNEIREMQEVIELVEAAEQKATQTAQETADALDASQKSLAETQAALIAAEARLAEQDKFVKLLAEKFSPEAADEKTEEAKPSSRRTKKTAASTTRFDEPETLDLPGVLDSDDATGSSQ
;
A
#
# COMPACT_ATOMS: atom_id res chain seq x y z
N MET A 1 -60.90 30.01 -6.61
CA MET A 1 -61.39 31.27 -7.21
C MET A 1 -60.30 31.98 -8.02
N GLU A 2 -59.23 32.49 -7.41
CA GLU A 2 -58.16 33.20 -8.12
C GLU A 2 -57.49 32.38 -9.23
N LYS A 3 -57.10 31.13 -8.95
CA LYS A 3 -56.55 30.21 -9.96
C LYS A 3 -57.48 30.00 -11.17
N ALA A 4 -58.80 29.96 -10.95
CA ALA A 4 -59.78 29.80 -12.01
C ALA A 4 -59.96 31.09 -12.84
N ILE A 5 -59.88 32.26 -12.19
CA ILE A 5 -59.86 33.56 -12.87
C ILE A 5 -58.59 33.67 -13.73
N LEU A 6 -57.42 33.36 -13.17
CA LEU A 6 -56.15 33.41 -13.90
C LEU A 6 -56.07 32.39 -15.05
N ALA A 7 -56.58 31.18 -14.85
CA ALA A 7 -56.64 30.16 -15.91
C ALA A 7 -57.59 30.57 -17.06
N TYR A 8 -58.73 31.21 -16.74
CA TYR A 8 -59.62 31.75 -17.76
C TYR A 8 -58.95 32.90 -18.54
N MET A 9 -58.30 33.82 -17.84
CA MET A 9 -57.57 34.95 -18.45
C MET A 9 -56.45 34.47 -19.38
N ALA A 10 -55.71 33.44 -18.98
CA ALA A 10 -54.66 32.85 -19.81
C ALA A 10 -55.20 32.18 -21.09
N ALA A 11 -56.43 31.66 -21.06
CA ALA A 11 -57.07 31.02 -22.21
C ALA A 11 -57.84 31.99 -23.13
N HIS A 12 -58.10 33.23 -22.68
CA HIS A 12 -58.94 34.22 -23.39
C HIS A 12 -58.26 35.60 -23.42
N ASP A 13 -56.99 35.66 -23.82
CA ASP A 13 -56.24 36.91 -24.05
C ASP A 13 -56.38 37.97 -22.95
N ASN A 14 -56.23 37.53 -21.69
CA ASN A 14 -56.34 38.36 -20.49
C ASN A 14 -57.73 39.00 -20.24
N GLN A 15 -58.79 38.52 -20.89
CA GLN A 15 -60.14 38.98 -20.62
C GLN A 15 -60.65 38.48 -19.26
N MET A 16 -61.24 39.39 -18.49
CA MET A 16 -61.81 39.07 -17.18
C MET A 16 -63.09 38.25 -17.34
N PRO A 17 -63.19 37.04 -16.75
CA PRO A 17 -64.36 36.20 -16.91
C PRO A 17 -65.59 36.82 -16.28
N THR A 18 -66.77 36.65 -16.88
CA THR A 18 -68.05 37.00 -16.27
C THR A 18 -68.37 36.05 -15.09
N ILE A 19 -69.33 36.44 -14.23
CA ILE A 19 -69.71 35.62 -13.07
C ILE A 19 -70.31 34.27 -13.52
N ALA A 20 -71.05 34.26 -14.63
CA ALA A 20 -71.62 33.03 -15.20
C ALA A 20 -70.54 32.04 -15.66
N GLU A 21 -69.45 32.53 -16.25
CA GLU A 21 -68.33 31.71 -16.73
C GLU A 21 -67.47 31.17 -15.57
N LEU A 22 -67.32 31.95 -14.50
CA LEU A 22 -66.68 31.49 -13.26
C LEU A 22 -67.50 30.41 -12.57
N ASN A 23 -68.83 30.52 -12.57
CA ASN A 23 -69.68 29.48 -12.00
C ASN A 23 -69.60 28.18 -12.81
N ARG A 24 -69.49 28.27 -14.14
CA ARG A 24 -69.34 27.11 -15.03
C ARG A 24 -68.00 26.38 -14.81
N THR A 25 -66.94 27.11 -14.52
CA THR A 25 -65.59 26.56 -14.28
C THR A 25 -65.40 26.05 -12.86
N ILE A 26 -66.11 26.60 -11.87
CA ILE A 26 -65.93 26.28 -10.44
C ILE A 26 -67.08 25.40 -9.90
N GLY A 27 -68.15 25.19 -10.69
CA GLY A 27 -69.24 24.27 -10.37
C GLY A 27 -70.13 24.69 -9.20
N THR A 28 -70.27 26.00 -8.93
CA THR A 28 -70.99 26.52 -7.76
C THR A 28 -72.08 27.52 -8.12
N SER A 29 -73.08 27.70 -7.23
CA SER A 29 -74.24 28.56 -7.48
C SER A 29 -73.94 30.05 -7.27
N ASN A 30 -74.62 30.89 -8.06
CA ASN A 30 -74.42 32.35 -8.19
C ASN A 30 -74.35 33.13 -6.86
N SER A 31 -75.05 32.69 -5.81
CA SER A 31 -75.16 33.48 -4.56
C SER A 31 -73.89 33.46 -3.70
N ARG A 32 -73.12 32.36 -3.71
CA ARG A 32 -71.92 32.21 -2.87
C ARG A 32 -70.67 32.83 -3.51
N LEU A 33 -70.61 32.91 -4.83
CA LEU A 33 -69.43 33.42 -5.55
C LEU A 33 -69.40 34.95 -5.72
N CYS A 34 -70.55 35.63 -5.58
CA CYS A 34 -70.64 37.06 -5.90
C CYS A 34 -69.69 37.96 -5.08
N PRO A 35 -69.60 37.86 -3.74
CA PRO A 35 -68.71 38.74 -2.98
C PRO A 35 -67.23 38.38 -3.15
N ALA A 36 -66.88 37.09 -3.05
CA ALA A 36 -65.49 36.63 -3.12
C ALA A 36 -64.87 36.82 -4.52
N ALA A 37 -65.63 36.58 -5.59
CA ALA A 37 -65.15 36.80 -6.96
C ALA A 37 -64.94 38.30 -7.24
N LYS A 38 -65.80 39.18 -6.71
CA LYS A 38 -65.63 40.63 -6.84
C LYS A 38 -64.33 41.11 -6.17
N VAL A 39 -64.04 40.66 -4.95
CA VAL A 39 -62.82 41.03 -4.22
C VAL A 39 -61.54 40.56 -4.94
N VAL A 40 -61.54 39.32 -5.46
CA VAL A 40 -60.39 38.81 -6.21
C VAL A 40 -60.21 39.56 -7.54
N LYS A 41 -61.31 39.87 -8.25
CA LYS A 41 -61.25 40.65 -9.49
C LYS A 41 -60.74 42.06 -9.26
N THR A 42 -61.19 42.76 -8.22
CA THR A 42 -60.69 44.11 -7.91
C THR A 42 -59.22 44.08 -7.52
N ARG A 43 -58.78 43.08 -6.75
CA ARG A 43 -57.37 42.90 -6.41
C ARG A 43 -56.50 42.62 -7.65
N LEU A 44 -56.92 41.70 -8.52
CA LEU A 44 -56.19 41.37 -9.74
C LEU A 44 -56.15 42.56 -10.71
N ALA A 45 -57.26 43.28 -10.87
CA ALA A 45 -57.29 44.51 -11.66
C ALA A 45 -56.34 45.57 -11.08
N ALA A 46 -56.33 45.77 -9.76
CA ALA A 46 -55.41 46.71 -9.12
C ALA A 46 -53.94 46.31 -9.31
N VAL A 47 -53.61 45.03 -9.25
CA VAL A 47 -52.26 44.52 -9.52
C VAL A 47 -51.89 44.71 -10.99
N GLN A 48 -52.79 44.46 -11.92
CA GLN A 48 -52.57 44.67 -13.35
C GLN A 48 -52.38 46.15 -13.68
N THR A 49 -53.20 47.05 -13.11
CA THR A 49 -53.01 48.49 -13.25
C THR A 49 -51.68 48.93 -12.65
N LYS A 50 -51.29 48.37 -11.50
CA LYS A 50 -50.00 48.67 -10.86
C LYS A 50 -48.83 48.22 -11.73
N LEU A 51 -48.90 47.01 -12.31
CA LEU A 51 -47.89 46.47 -13.22
C LEU A 51 -47.82 47.27 -14.53
N ALA A 52 -48.96 47.62 -15.12
CA ALA A 52 -49.02 48.46 -16.31
C ALA A 52 -48.55 49.91 -16.06
N SER A 53 -48.59 50.36 -14.81
CA SER A 53 -48.04 51.66 -14.38
C SER A 53 -46.58 51.60 -13.92
N MET A 54 -45.94 50.41 -13.94
CA MET A 54 -44.52 50.35 -13.64
C MET A 54 -43.74 50.97 -14.79
N PRO A 55 -42.81 51.91 -14.52
CA PRO A 55 -41.93 52.42 -15.56
C PRO A 55 -41.05 51.29 -16.08
N ASP A 56 -40.86 51.23 -17.39
CA ASP A 56 -39.90 50.33 -18.01
C ASP A 56 -38.51 50.54 -17.40
N ILE A 57 -37.77 49.45 -17.17
CA ILE A 57 -36.42 49.54 -16.63
C ILE A 57 -35.58 50.37 -17.61
N PRO A 58 -34.89 51.43 -17.15
CA PRO A 58 -34.08 52.25 -18.04
C PRO A 58 -33.05 51.38 -18.77
N GLU A 59 -32.98 51.51 -20.09
CA GLU A 59 -32.12 50.69 -20.94
C GLU A 59 -30.64 50.83 -20.54
N GLU A 60 -30.23 52.02 -20.09
CA GLU A 60 -28.90 52.29 -19.54
C GLU A 60 -28.58 51.43 -18.30
N LEU A 61 -29.57 51.20 -17.42
CA LEU A 61 -29.41 50.35 -16.24
C LEU A 61 -29.29 48.88 -16.66
N SER A 62 -30.08 48.45 -17.64
CA SER A 62 -30.01 47.09 -18.21
C SER A 62 -28.64 46.83 -18.83
N LEU A 63 -28.16 47.76 -19.67
CA LEU A 63 -26.86 47.67 -20.33
C LEU A 63 -25.70 47.68 -19.33
N SER A 64 -25.75 48.55 -18.31
CA SER A 64 -24.74 48.59 -17.24
C SER A 64 -24.67 47.27 -16.48
N HIS A 65 -25.84 46.69 -16.14
CA HIS A 65 -25.92 45.41 -15.46
C HIS A 65 -25.39 44.26 -16.35
N GLU A 66 -25.74 44.24 -17.63
CA GLU A 66 -25.19 43.25 -18.58
C GLU A 66 -23.67 43.36 -18.74
N GLN A 67 -23.13 44.58 -18.80
CA GLN A 67 -21.68 44.80 -18.85
C GLN A 67 -21.01 44.33 -17.57
N ALA A 68 -21.60 44.59 -16.40
CA ALA A 68 -21.10 44.10 -15.12
C ALA A 68 -21.09 42.56 -15.07
N LEU A 69 -22.16 41.90 -15.51
CA LEU A 69 -22.23 40.45 -15.59
C LEU A 69 -21.18 39.87 -16.55
N LYS A 70 -20.99 40.49 -17.71
CA LYS A 70 -19.94 40.10 -18.67
C LYS A 70 -18.54 40.23 -18.07
N ALA A 71 -18.27 41.30 -17.34
CA ALA A 71 -16.98 41.52 -16.68
C ALA A 71 -16.73 40.48 -15.57
N ILE A 72 -17.74 40.19 -14.74
CA ILE A 72 -17.65 39.14 -13.71
C ILE A 72 -17.38 37.79 -14.36
N TRP A 73 -18.08 37.46 -15.44
CA TRP A 73 -17.91 36.20 -16.12
C TRP A 73 -16.55 36.06 -16.82
N ALA A 74 -16.06 37.12 -17.46
CA ALA A 74 -14.72 37.14 -18.06
C ALA A 74 -13.65 36.93 -16.98
N LYS A 75 -13.80 37.60 -15.82
CA LYS A 75 -12.89 37.44 -14.69
C LYS A 75 -12.94 36.02 -14.11
N ALA A 76 -14.14 35.49 -13.87
CA ALA A 76 -14.32 34.11 -13.40
C ALA A 76 -13.67 33.10 -14.35
N ARG A 77 -13.86 33.25 -15.66
CA ARG A 77 -13.23 32.41 -16.67
C ARG A 77 -11.71 32.50 -16.62
N SER A 78 -11.14 33.71 -16.46
CA SER A 78 -9.69 33.87 -16.38
C SER A 78 -9.09 33.13 -15.18
N TYR A 79 -9.74 33.20 -14.01
CA TYR A 79 -9.32 32.44 -12.82
C TYR A 79 -9.43 30.93 -13.04
N GLN A 80 -10.56 30.45 -13.56
CA GLN A 80 -10.74 29.03 -13.84
C GLN A 80 -9.72 28.51 -14.85
N THR A 81 -9.41 29.30 -15.88
CA THR A 81 -8.41 28.92 -16.89
C THR A 81 -7.01 28.82 -16.26
N ALA A 82 -6.62 29.81 -15.45
CA ALA A 82 -5.34 29.79 -14.74
C ALA A 82 -5.25 28.60 -13.77
N GLU A 83 -6.31 28.32 -13.01
CA GLU A 83 -6.36 27.18 -12.09
C GLU A 83 -6.24 25.85 -12.83
N ILE A 84 -6.93 25.69 -13.98
CA ILE A 84 -6.79 24.49 -14.81
C ILE A 84 -5.36 24.33 -15.32
N GLU A 85 -4.71 25.41 -15.74
CA GLU A 85 -3.32 25.36 -16.18
C GLU A 85 -2.37 24.97 -15.04
N ASP A 86 -2.55 25.53 -13.85
CA ASP A 86 -1.74 25.19 -12.68
C ASP A 86 -1.94 23.74 -12.23
N LEU A 87 -3.18 23.25 -12.24
CA LEU A 87 -3.48 21.85 -11.97
C LEU A 87 -2.82 20.93 -13.00
N LYS A 88 -2.86 21.29 -14.29
CA LYS A 88 -2.17 20.52 -15.34
C LYS A 88 -0.66 20.51 -15.15
N ARG A 89 -0.04 21.65 -14.80
CA ARG A 89 1.40 21.72 -14.49
C ARG A 89 1.75 20.86 -13.28
N SER A 90 0.96 20.96 -12.20
CA SER A 90 1.17 20.14 -11.01
C SER A 90 1.01 18.65 -11.30
N GLN A 91 0.03 18.27 -12.12
CA GLN A 91 -0.18 16.87 -12.49
C GLN A 91 0.97 16.35 -13.34
N ALA A 92 1.41 17.12 -14.34
CA ALA A 92 2.55 16.75 -15.17
C ALA A 92 3.84 16.56 -14.35
N ALA A 93 4.08 17.44 -13.37
CA ALA A 93 5.22 17.31 -12.46
C ALA A 93 5.13 16.05 -11.59
N LYS A 94 3.94 15.71 -11.06
CA LYS A 94 3.74 14.47 -10.30
C LYS A 94 3.94 13.23 -11.18
N ASP A 95 3.41 13.24 -12.40
CA ASP A 95 3.59 12.14 -13.35
C ASP A 95 5.07 11.95 -13.71
N GLU A 96 5.83 13.03 -13.84
CA GLU A 96 7.29 12.97 -14.06
C GLU A 96 8.03 12.39 -12.85
N MET A 97 7.68 12.81 -11.63
CA MET A 97 8.22 12.21 -10.41
C MET A 97 7.95 10.71 -10.35
N TYR A 98 6.70 10.27 -10.60
CA TYR A 98 6.37 8.85 -10.61
C TYR A 98 7.11 8.06 -11.68
N ARG A 99 7.33 8.64 -12.87
CA ARG A 99 8.16 7.99 -13.90
C ARG A 99 9.61 7.83 -13.46
N ASN A 100 10.16 8.81 -12.74
CA ASN A 100 11.51 8.73 -12.23
C ASN A 100 11.62 7.69 -11.11
N GLU A 101 10.68 7.68 -10.16
CA GLU A 101 10.61 6.66 -9.09
C GLU A 101 10.50 5.24 -9.66
N ILE A 102 9.65 5.04 -10.68
CA ILE A 102 9.53 3.74 -11.36
C ILE A 102 10.86 3.33 -12.02
N ARG A 103 11.55 4.28 -12.67
CA ARG A 103 12.86 4.00 -13.28
C ARG A 103 13.88 3.61 -12.22
N GLU A 104 13.97 4.35 -11.12
CA GLU A 104 14.88 4.03 -10.02
C GLU A 104 14.60 2.65 -9.42
N MET A 105 13.32 2.30 -9.22
CA MET A 105 12.94 0.96 -8.76
C MET A 105 13.33 -0.12 -9.76
N GLN A 106 13.16 0.11 -11.06
CA GLN A 106 13.58 -0.83 -12.11
C GLN A 106 15.10 -1.04 -12.09
N GLU A 107 15.89 0.02 -11.94
CA GLU A 107 17.35 -0.08 -11.82
C GLU A 107 17.77 -0.90 -10.59
N VAL A 108 17.09 -0.73 -9.46
CA VAL A 108 17.33 -1.53 -8.25
C VAL A 108 16.98 -3.00 -8.48
N ILE A 109 15.85 -3.28 -9.14
CA ILE A 109 15.45 -4.66 -9.47
C ILE A 109 16.50 -5.32 -10.35
N GLU A 110 16.93 -4.66 -11.42
CA GLU A 110 17.97 -5.17 -12.33
C GLU A 110 19.28 -5.48 -11.58
N LEU A 111 19.67 -4.61 -10.65
CA LEU A 111 20.87 -4.81 -9.83
C LEU A 111 20.73 -6.01 -8.89
N VAL A 112 19.56 -6.17 -8.26
CA VAL A 112 19.28 -7.30 -7.35
C VAL A 112 19.24 -8.61 -8.13
N GLU A 113 18.57 -8.64 -9.29
CA GLU A 113 18.52 -9.81 -10.17
C GLU A 113 19.92 -10.21 -10.66
N ALA A 114 20.75 -9.24 -11.05
CA ALA A 114 22.13 -9.50 -11.42
C ALA A 114 22.96 -10.06 -10.25
N ALA A 115 22.75 -9.54 -9.04
CA ALA A 115 23.41 -10.03 -7.84
C ALA A 115 22.97 -11.47 -7.49
N GLU A 116 21.69 -11.79 -7.62
CA GLU A 116 21.14 -13.13 -7.43
C GLU A 116 21.72 -14.12 -8.46
N GLN A 117 21.77 -13.74 -9.73
CA GLN A 117 22.38 -14.57 -10.77
C GLN A 117 23.86 -14.84 -10.49
N LYS A 118 24.60 -13.84 -10.04
CA LYS A 118 26.00 -14.03 -9.64
C LYS A 118 26.11 -14.94 -8.43
N ALA A 119 25.28 -14.74 -7.41
CA ALA A 119 25.28 -15.57 -6.21
C ALA A 119 24.98 -17.04 -6.53
N THR A 120 23.98 -17.30 -7.37
CA THR A 120 23.62 -18.65 -7.81
C THR A 120 24.73 -19.31 -8.63
N GLN A 121 25.39 -18.57 -9.53
CA GLN A 121 26.57 -19.06 -10.25
C GLN A 121 27.70 -19.43 -9.29
N THR A 122 28.05 -18.54 -8.36
CA THR A 122 29.10 -18.83 -7.37
C THR A 122 28.73 -20.02 -6.48
N ALA A 123 27.46 -20.16 -6.10
CA ALA A 123 26.99 -21.30 -5.32
C ALA A 123 27.16 -22.60 -6.10
N GLN A 124 26.79 -22.62 -7.39
CA GLN A 124 26.99 -23.78 -8.25
C GLN A 124 28.47 -24.15 -8.40
N GLU A 125 29.35 -23.18 -8.66
CA GLU A 125 30.79 -23.40 -8.75
C GLU A 125 31.37 -23.98 -7.45
N THR A 126 30.92 -23.46 -6.29
CA THR A 126 31.35 -23.99 -4.99
C THR A 126 30.81 -25.39 -4.71
N ALA A 127 29.59 -25.70 -5.16
CA ALA A 127 29.02 -27.04 -5.05
C ALA A 127 29.81 -28.05 -5.89
N ASP A 128 30.13 -27.71 -7.14
CA ASP A 128 30.92 -28.55 -8.04
C ASP A 128 32.33 -28.79 -7.48
N ALA A 129 32.97 -27.75 -6.92
CA ALA A 129 34.27 -27.86 -6.27
C ALA A 129 34.22 -28.73 -5.01
N LEU A 130 33.16 -28.61 -4.21
CA LEU A 130 32.92 -29.41 -3.02
C LEU A 130 32.75 -30.89 -3.40
N ASP A 131 31.94 -31.20 -4.40
CA ASP A 131 31.76 -32.55 -4.93
C ASP A 131 33.08 -33.16 -5.44
N ALA A 132 33.89 -32.37 -6.15
CA ALA A 132 35.21 -32.80 -6.59
C ALA A 132 36.14 -33.10 -5.40
N SER A 133 36.14 -32.23 -4.39
CA SER A 133 36.94 -32.43 -3.17
C SER A 133 36.51 -33.68 -2.40
N GLN A 134 35.20 -33.94 -2.29
CA GLN A 134 34.67 -35.14 -1.64
C GLN A 134 35.08 -36.42 -2.37
N LYS A 135 35.05 -36.42 -3.71
CA LYS A 135 35.55 -37.55 -4.52
C LYS A 135 37.03 -37.81 -4.26
N SER A 136 37.86 -36.76 -4.26
CA SER A 136 39.30 -36.89 -3.96
C SER A 136 39.57 -37.39 -2.54
N LEU A 137 38.76 -36.95 -1.56
CA LEU A 137 38.84 -37.45 -0.19
C LEU A 137 38.47 -38.93 -0.11
N ALA A 138 37.42 -39.37 -0.81
CA ALA A 138 37.05 -40.78 -0.86
C ALA A 138 38.15 -41.65 -1.50
N GLU A 139 38.78 -41.18 -2.57
CA GLU A 139 39.89 -41.87 -3.23
C GLU A 139 41.12 -41.98 -2.32
N THR A 140 41.51 -40.88 -1.66
CA THR A 140 42.64 -40.87 -0.73
C THR A 140 42.38 -41.72 0.52
N GLN A 141 41.15 -41.72 1.04
CA GLN A 141 40.74 -42.64 2.12
C GLN A 141 40.83 -44.10 1.69
N ALA A 142 40.34 -44.44 0.49
CA ALA A 142 40.47 -45.81 -0.03
C ALA A 142 41.95 -46.22 -0.20
N ALA A 143 42.81 -45.31 -0.67
CA ALA A 143 44.24 -45.55 -0.78
C ALA A 143 44.92 -45.73 0.59
N LEU A 144 44.53 -44.96 1.61
CA LEU A 144 45.01 -45.12 2.99
C LEU A 144 44.63 -46.49 3.55
N ILE A 145 43.35 -46.89 3.42
CA ILE A 145 42.88 -48.20 3.87
C ILE A 145 43.66 -49.33 3.17
N ALA A 146 43.92 -49.20 1.87
CA ALA A 146 44.73 -50.17 1.13
C ALA A 146 46.19 -50.22 1.60
N ALA A 147 46.78 -49.07 1.94
CA ALA A 147 48.15 -48.98 2.49
C ALA A 147 48.23 -49.57 3.91
N GLU A 148 47.25 -49.28 4.76
CA GLU A 148 47.12 -49.87 6.11
C GLU A 148 46.96 -51.38 6.04
N ALA A 149 46.17 -51.90 5.08
CA ALA A 149 46.04 -53.33 4.86
C ALA A 149 47.38 -53.99 4.48
N ARG A 150 48.15 -53.37 3.56
CA ARG A 150 49.49 -53.84 3.20
C ARG A 150 50.46 -53.80 4.37
N LEU A 151 50.40 -52.76 5.20
CA LEU A 151 51.22 -52.65 6.40
C LEU A 151 50.85 -53.74 7.42
N ALA A 152 49.55 -54.01 7.62
CA ALA A 152 49.09 -55.09 8.47
C ALA A 152 49.50 -56.48 7.95
N GLU A 153 49.58 -56.68 6.63
CA GLU A 153 50.16 -57.90 6.04
C GLU A 153 51.66 -58.00 6.32
N GLN A 154 52.42 -56.91 6.14
CA GLN A 154 53.85 -56.87 6.47
C GLN A 154 54.10 -57.14 7.95
N ASP A 155 53.31 -56.57 8.86
CA ASP A 155 53.40 -56.83 10.30
C ASP A 155 53.15 -58.31 10.63
N LYS A 156 52.21 -58.97 9.94
CA LYS A 156 52.00 -60.42 10.07
C LYS A 156 53.23 -61.20 9.60
N PHE A 157 53.83 -60.82 8.46
CA PHE A 157 55.06 -61.44 7.98
C PHE A 157 56.23 -61.26 8.95
N VAL A 158 56.40 -60.05 9.51
CA VAL A 158 57.45 -59.77 10.50
C VAL A 158 57.23 -60.59 11.77
N LYS A 159 55.99 -60.73 12.27
CA LYS A 159 55.68 -61.60 13.42
C LYS A 159 56.00 -63.07 13.14
N LEU A 160 55.63 -63.59 11.97
CA LEU A 160 55.95 -64.97 11.56
C LEU A 160 57.47 -65.20 11.42
N LEU A 161 58.21 -64.20 10.95
CA LEU A 161 59.68 -64.26 10.91
C LEU A 161 60.27 -64.20 12.32
N ALA A 162 59.75 -63.34 13.20
CA ALA A 162 60.16 -63.29 14.59
C ALA A 162 59.90 -64.63 15.32
N GLU A 163 58.80 -65.32 15.05
CA GLU A 163 58.56 -66.69 15.56
C GLU A 163 59.55 -67.72 15.00
N LYS A 164 59.88 -67.65 13.71
CA LYS A 164 60.79 -68.60 13.05
C LYS A 164 62.27 -68.38 13.37
N PHE A 165 62.65 -67.15 13.68
CA PHE A 165 64.01 -66.75 14.03
C PHE A 165 64.18 -66.45 15.52
N SER A 166 63.13 -66.64 16.35
CA SER A 166 63.30 -66.68 17.80
C SER A 166 64.08 -67.95 18.13
N PRO A 167 65.32 -67.84 18.63
CA PRO A 167 65.95 -69.00 19.21
C PRO A 167 65.11 -69.41 20.41
N GLU A 168 65.01 -70.72 20.58
CA GLU A 168 64.50 -71.41 21.74
C GLU A 168 65.00 -70.75 23.04
N ALA A 169 64.12 -70.01 23.70
CA ALA A 169 64.11 -69.77 25.15
C ALA A 169 62.64 -69.95 25.53
N ALA A 170 62.25 -71.19 25.83
CA ALA A 170 62.15 -71.67 27.21
C ALA A 170 61.21 -70.78 28.03
N ASP A 171 60.03 -71.37 28.28
CA ASP A 171 59.18 -71.20 29.46
C ASP A 171 59.45 -69.95 30.33
N GLU A 172 58.48 -69.03 30.34
CA GLU A 172 57.73 -68.83 31.58
C GLU A 172 56.40 -68.13 31.32
N LYS A 173 55.33 -68.86 31.64
CA LYS A 173 54.02 -68.30 31.94
C LYS A 173 54.16 -67.38 33.15
N THR A 174 53.66 -66.16 33.06
CA THR A 174 53.11 -65.49 34.24
C THR A 174 51.87 -64.71 33.84
N GLU A 175 50.74 -65.37 34.10
CA GLU A 175 49.45 -64.72 34.25
C GLU A 175 49.45 -63.77 35.45
N GLU A 176 48.57 -62.79 35.36
CA GLU A 176 47.92 -62.06 36.47
C GLU A 176 48.75 -61.09 37.33
N ALA A 177 48.52 -59.79 37.11
CA ALA A 177 48.09 -58.88 38.19
C ALA A 177 47.61 -57.51 37.66
N LYS A 178 46.30 -57.27 37.74
CA LYS A 178 45.71 -55.95 38.04
C LYS A 178 44.55 -56.23 39.01
N PRO A 179 44.07 -55.28 39.84
CA PRO A 179 44.56 -53.93 40.13
C PRO A 179 44.50 -53.56 41.64
N SER A 180 45.32 -52.60 42.09
CA SER A 180 45.23 -51.96 43.42
C SER A 180 45.94 -50.60 43.31
N SER A 181 45.46 -49.44 43.76
CA SER A 181 44.33 -49.05 44.60
C SER A 181 44.06 -47.53 44.40
N ARG A 182 42.81 -47.09 44.63
CA ARG A 182 42.32 -45.86 45.33
C ARG A 182 43.06 -44.50 45.09
N ARG A 183 42.42 -43.33 44.96
CA ARG A 183 41.11 -42.85 45.44
C ARG A 183 40.81 -41.41 44.94
N THR A 184 39.52 -41.13 44.70
CA THR A 184 38.71 -39.91 45.01
C THR A 184 39.00 -38.52 44.43
N LYS A 185 38.00 -37.97 43.69
CA LYS A 185 37.11 -36.81 44.02
C LYS A 185 36.47 -36.33 42.69
N LYS A 186 35.17 -36.51 42.41
CA LYS A 186 33.99 -35.70 42.78
C LYS A 186 34.10 -34.20 42.46
N THR A 187 33.60 -33.79 41.28
CA THR A 187 32.82 -32.57 40.95
C THR A 187 32.35 -32.69 39.49
N ALA A 188 31.05 -32.90 39.24
CA ALA A 188 30.05 -31.88 38.92
C ALA A 188 29.91 -31.68 37.40
N ALA A 189 28.68 -31.86 36.92
CA ALA A 189 28.26 -31.66 35.54
C ALA A 189 28.46 -30.20 35.13
N SER A 190 28.95 -29.97 33.91
CA SER A 190 28.73 -28.71 33.21
C SER A 190 28.51 -28.99 31.74
N THR A 191 27.26 -28.85 31.34
CA THR A 191 26.81 -28.67 29.97
C THR A 191 27.13 -27.23 29.56
N THR A 192 28.06 -27.03 28.65
CA THR A 192 28.17 -25.76 27.91
C THR A 192 27.65 -26.01 26.50
N ARG A 193 26.45 -25.46 26.27
CA ARG A 193 25.86 -25.22 24.97
C ARG A 193 26.88 -24.45 24.13
N PHE A 194 27.07 -24.89 22.90
CA PHE A 194 27.82 -24.14 21.90
C PHE A 194 26.85 -23.12 21.30
N ASP A 195 27.22 -21.85 21.40
CA ASP A 195 26.41 -20.69 21.07
C ASP A 195 25.97 -20.65 19.60
N GLU A 196 24.67 -20.43 19.42
CA GLU A 196 24.07 -19.90 18.19
C GLU A 196 24.50 -18.43 18.03
N PRO A 197 24.86 -17.94 16.84
CA PRO A 197 24.99 -16.51 16.63
C PRO A 197 23.60 -15.86 16.63
N GLU A 198 23.43 -14.95 17.59
CA GLU A 198 22.26 -14.11 17.80
C GLU A 198 21.78 -13.43 16.52
N THR A 199 20.47 -13.54 16.34
CA THR A 199 19.64 -12.63 15.56
C THR A 199 19.95 -11.19 15.94
N LEU A 200 20.41 -10.40 14.96
CA LEU A 200 20.45 -8.94 15.05
C LEU A 200 19.02 -8.43 15.29
N ASP A 201 18.71 -8.18 16.56
CA ASP A 201 17.51 -7.46 16.97
C ASP A 201 17.56 -6.03 16.45
N LEU A 202 16.52 -5.70 15.69
CA LEU A 202 16.14 -4.34 15.31
C LEU A 202 15.87 -3.52 16.58
N PRO A 203 16.35 -2.27 16.69
CA PRO A 203 16.03 -1.44 17.85
C PRO A 203 14.53 -1.08 17.84
N GLY A 204 13.81 -1.59 18.83
CA GLY A 204 12.46 -1.17 19.14
C GLY A 204 12.43 0.07 20.04
N VAL A 205 11.63 1.07 19.61
CA VAL A 205 10.55 1.68 20.40
C VAL A 205 10.93 2.70 21.51
N LEU A 206 10.51 3.95 21.23
CA LEU A 206 9.97 5.00 22.13
C LEU A 206 10.88 5.67 23.18
N ASP A 207 11.20 6.94 22.91
CA ASP A 207 11.14 7.97 23.95
C ASP A 207 9.96 8.91 23.62
N SER A 208 8.95 8.85 24.48
CA SER A 208 7.92 9.87 24.63
C SER A 208 8.32 10.80 25.77
N ASP A 209 7.95 12.07 25.60
CA ASP A 209 7.84 13.14 26.60
C ASP A 209 9.13 13.81 27.09
N ASP A 210 9.35 15.04 26.62
CA ASP A 210 9.23 16.14 27.56
C ASP A 210 8.70 17.43 26.91
N ALA A 211 7.88 18.11 27.70
CA ALA A 211 7.02 19.22 27.34
C ALA A 211 7.73 20.59 27.37
N THR A 212 7.16 21.55 26.63
CA THR A 212 7.00 23.01 26.90
C THR A 212 6.91 23.70 25.53
N GLY A 213 5.82 24.31 25.09
CA GLY A 213 4.94 25.23 25.80
C GLY A 213 5.38 26.66 25.53
N SER A 214 4.84 27.30 24.48
CA SER A 214 4.44 28.72 24.55
C SER A 214 3.71 29.17 23.30
N SER A 215 2.46 29.57 23.55
CA SER A 215 1.67 30.47 22.73
C SER A 215 2.41 31.75 22.38
N GLN A 216 2.28 32.21 21.14
CA GLN A 216 1.79 33.55 20.78
C GLN A 216 1.44 33.59 19.29
#